data_AF-A0A5N5RHX6-F1
#
_entry.id   AF-A0A5N5RHX6-F1
#
_cell.length_a   1.000
_cell.length_b   1.000
_cell.length_c   1.000
_cell.angle_alpha   90.00
_cell.angle_beta   90.00
_cell.angle_gamma   90.00
#
_symmetry.space_group_name_H-M   'P 1'
#
loop_
_entity.id
_entity.type
_entity.pdbx_description
1 polymer ?
#
loop_
_entity_poly.entity_id
_entity_poly.type
_entity_poly.pdbx_seq_one_letter_code
_entity_poly.pdbx_strand_id
1 'polypeptide(L)'
;MNTQAPSIWPNARVASQSALQSSAQFPAQSAFWHTMPQPKSRYASDWRADWPIVAQPFDPQGNRAKGHHTTVVLYRITAGTLAVLLLLVALDLYAPFADAITIPQFVYVVAGLIPFTTFITALDYAYDDHLRSSMPQVPGYAITGRDIQRAYAGRIAISRLALSTPIIRHDPFEGDDLHYFFRFEVLPNDIGRLYFLPTAQVHSYTLYWSERSYDDVELRKRTMGAYCERGYGKPSMRALSSSVKAMRRLARRFDVDMRVRPCTLQIYGTRARLVVPPNAPQLEIGMQDARLGRQIDGTNPLLDTF
;
A
#
# COMPACT_ATOMS: atom_id res chain seq x y z
N MET A 1 -28.32 53.10 27.66
CA MET A 1 -27.97 52.11 26.61
C MET A 1 -26.78 51.31 27.14
N ASN A 2 -27.05 50.11 27.65
CA ASN A 2 -26.04 49.23 28.24
C ASN A 2 -25.62 48.18 27.20
N THR A 3 -24.36 48.22 26.78
CA THR A 3 -23.73 47.17 25.97
C THR A 3 -22.76 46.40 26.84
N GLN A 4 -23.18 45.22 27.29
CA GLN A 4 -22.30 44.22 27.91
C GLN A 4 -21.77 43.29 26.81
N ALA A 5 -20.45 43.15 26.74
CA ALA A 5 -19.76 42.12 25.98
C ALA A 5 -19.41 40.95 26.92
N PRO A 6 -19.51 39.67 26.49
CA PRO A 6 -19.09 38.55 27.32
C PRO A 6 -17.60 38.28 27.17
N SER A 7 -16.94 38.16 28.33
CA SER A 7 -15.53 37.87 28.50
C SER A 7 -15.18 36.40 28.26
N ILE A 8 -14.01 36.24 27.68
CA ILE A 8 -13.25 35.04 27.35
C ILE A 8 -13.00 34.14 28.60
N TRP A 9 -13.14 32.84 28.34
CA TRP A 9 -12.78 31.65 29.12
C TRP A 9 -11.55 31.77 30.06
N PRO A 10 -11.60 31.12 31.25
CA PRO A 10 -10.40 30.71 31.95
C PRO A 10 -10.25 29.18 32.02
N ASN A 11 -8.98 28.76 32.07
CA ASN A 11 -8.46 27.55 32.71
C ASN A 11 -8.67 26.19 32.00
N ALA A 12 -7.63 25.78 31.27
CA ALA A 12 -7.24 24.37 31.21
C ALA A 12 -5.75 24.27 31.53
N ARG A 13 -5.45 24.10 32.83
CA ARG A 13 -4.12 23.80 33.35
C ARG A 13 -4.17 22.35 33.84
N VAL A 14 -3.10 21.62 33.52
CA VAL A 14 -2.64 20.37 34.16
C VAL A 14 -3.34 19.07 33.71
N ALA A 15 -2.69 18.36 32.79
CA ALA A 15 -2.60 16.89 32.79
C ALA A 15 -1.36 16.45 32.00
N SER A 16 -0.17 16.77 32.52
CA SER A 16 1.09 16.18 32.09
C SER A 16 1.54 15.20 33.17
N GLN A 17 1.28 13.91 32.99
CA GLN A 17 2.04 12.77 33.52
C GLN A 17 1.31 11.45 33.20
N SER A 18 2.07 10.37 32.99
CA SER A 18 1.66 8.99 32.69
C SER A 18 1.33 8.63 31.23
N ALA A 19 2.33 8.72 30.35
CA ALA A 19 2.36 7.96 29.09
C ALA A 19 3.66 7.13 28.97
N LEU A 20 3.97 6.37 30.02
CA LEU A 20 5.06 5.39 30.04
C LEU A 20 4.61 4.22 30.93
N GLN A 21 3.78 3.34 30.37
CA GLN A 21 3.52 1.94 30.76
C GLN A 21 2.13 1.52 30.25
N SER A 22 2.02 1.32 28.94
CA SER A 22 1.05 0.37 28.41
C SER A 22 1.77 -0.57 27.45
N SER A 23 2.60 -1.43 28.04
CA SER A 23 2.64 -2.80 27.56
C SER A 23 1.22 -3.34 27.73
N ALA A 24 0.36 -3.06 26.75
CA ALA A 24 -0.92 -3.72 26.61
C ALA A 24 -0.59 -5.20 26.41
N GLN A 25 -0.51 -5.92 27.54
CA GLN A 25 -0.68 -7.34 27.58
C GLN A 25 -1.99 -7.60 26.86
N PHE A 26 -1.87 -8.06 25.62
CA PHE A 26 -2.99 -8.59 24.86
C PHE A 26 -3.75 -9.53 25.81
N PRO A 27 -5.01 -9.24 26.17
CA PRO A 27 -5.82 -10.26 26.81
C PRO A 27 -5.80 -11.45 25.85
N ALA A 28 -5.35 -12.60 26.37
CA ALA A 28 -5.05 -13.80 25.63
C ALA A 28 -5.93 -13.95 24.37
N GLN A 29 -5.40 -13.54 23.21
CA GLN A 29 -6.13 -13.58 21.94
C GLN A 29 -6.59 -15.01 21.63
N SER A 30 -5.92 -16.02 22.19
CA SER A 30 -6.31 -17.43 22.14
C SER A 30 -7.75 -17.70 22.61
N ALA A 31 -8.30 -16.92 23.56
CA ALA A 31 -9.63 -17.19 24.10
C ALA A 31 -10.77 -16.81 23.13
N PHE A 32 -10.59 -15.78 22.30
CA PHE A 32 -11.58 -15.40 21.29
C PHE A 32 -11.52 -16.30 20.04
N TRP A 33 -10.34 -16.86 19.74
CA TRP A 33 -10.15 -17.73 18.57
C TRP A 33 -10.82 -19.11 18.70
N HIS A 34 -11.13 -19.56 19.92
CA HIS A 34 -11.77 -20.86 20.15
C HIS A 34 -13.31 -20.83 20.18
N THR A 35 -13.93 -19.65 20.12
CA THR A 35 -15.40 -19.51 20.26
C THR A 35 -16.14 -19.21 18.97
N MET A 36 -15.47 -19.07 17.82
CA MET A 36 -16.20 -19.03 16.55
C MET A 36 -16.94 -20.36 16.35
N PRO A 37 -18.26 -20.32 16.07
CA PRO A 37 -19.04 -21.53 15.87
C PRO A 37 -18.41 -22.32 14.72
N GLN A 38 -17.85 -23.48 15.04
CA GLN A 38 -17.51 -24.48 14.05
C GLN A 38 -18.76 -24.69 13.19
N PRO A 39 -18.66 -24.62 11.85
CA PRO A 39 -19.82 -24.88 11.01
C PRO A 39 -20.41 -26.23 11.41
N LYS A 40 -21.66 -26.24 11.88
CA LYS A 40 -22.46 -27.45 12.10
C LYS A 40 -22.83 -28.06 10.75
N SER A 41 -21.85 -28.42 9.93
CA SER A 41 -22.08 -29.21 8.72
C SER A 41 -21.82 -30.68 9.04
N ARG A 42 -22.67 -31.58 8.54
CA ARG A 42 -22.58 -33.05 8.66
C ARG A 42 -21.32 -33.67 8.01
N TYR A 43 -20.33 -32.85 7.62
CA TYR A 43 -19.13 -33.24 6.87
C TYR A 43 -17.85 -32.83 7.62
N ALA A 44 -17.77 -33.18 8.90
CA ALA A 44 -16.73 -32.70 9.81
C ALA A 44 -15.34 -33.34 9.62
N SER A 45 -15.12 -34.26 8.67
CA SER A 45 -13.80 -34.89 8.49
C SER A 45 -12.85 -34.16 7.55
N ASP A 46 -13.32 -33.37 6.56
CA ASP A 46 -12.42 -32.80 5.52
C ASP A 46 -12.66 -31.32 5.17
N TRP A 47 -13.41 -30.56 5.97
CA TRP A 47 -13.64 -29.13 5.70
C TRP A 47 -12.34 -28.30 5.56
N ARG A 48 -11.24 -28.76 6.17
CA ARG A 48 -9.91 -28.15 6.03
C ARG A 48 -9.29 -28.37 4.64
N ALA A 49 -9.61 -29.49 3.98
CA ALA A 49 -9.16 -29.76 2.62
C ALA A 49 -9.82 -28.82 1.60
N ASP A 50 -11.09 -28.45 1.84
CA ASP A 50 -11.87 -27.55 1.00
C ASP A 50 -11.49 -26.07 1.15
N TRP A 51 -10.85 -25.70 2.27
CA TRP A 51 -10.45 -24.33 2.60
C TRP A 51 -8.95 -24.25 2.95
N PRO A 52 -8.07 -24.44 1.94
CA PRO A 52 -6.64 -24.63 2.16
C PRO A 52 -5.91 -23.35 2.58
N ILE A 53 -6.47 -22.16 2.32
CA ILE A 53 -5.82 -20.89 2.63
C ILE A 53 -6.14 -20.51 4.08
N VAL A 54 -5.11 -20.21 4.86
CA VAL A 54 -5.24 -19.75 6.25
C VAL A 54 -4.86 -18.28 6.34
N ALA A 55 -5.81 -17.45 6.76
CA ALA A 55 -5.57 -16.03 6.97
C ALA A 55 -4.72 -15.81 8.21
N GLN A 56 -3.82 -14.84 8.14
CA GLN A 56 -2.94 -14.46 9.24
C GLN A 56 -3.52 -13.27 9.99
N PRO A 57 -3.38 -13.19 11.32
CA PRO A 57 -3.75 -12.00 12.07
C PRO A 57 -2.95 -10.81 11.55
N PHE A 58 -3.64 -9.69 11.35
CA PHE A 58 -3.05 -8.47 10.83
C PHE A 58 -3.55 -7.28 11.63
N ASP A 59 -2.59 -6.57 12.24
CA ASP A 59 -2.85 -5.32 12.92
C ASP A 59 -2.38 -4.14 12.04
N PRO A 60 -3.30 -3.38 11.44
CA PRO A 60 -2.95 -2.21 10.65
C PRO A 60 -2.33 -1.08 11.50
N GLN A 61 -2.59 -1.04 12.82
CA GLN A 61 -2.10 0.05 13.69
C GLN A 61 -0.65 -0.10 14.10
N GLY A 62 -0.15 -1.33 14.27
CA GLY A 62 1.25 -1.59 14.65
C GLY A 62 2.28 -0.93 13.72
N ASN A 63 1.92 -0.73 12.45
CA ASN A 63 2.77 -0.04 11.47
C ASN A 63 2.62 1.49 11.47
N ARG A 64 1.51 2.02 11.98
CA ARG A 64 1.19 3.45 12.00
C ARG A 64 2.00 4.21 13.06
N ALA A 65 2.14 3.62 14.26
CA ALA A 65 2.88 4.23 15.37
C ALA A 65 4.36 4.51 15.03
N LYS A 66 4.99 3.64 14.25
CA LYS A 66 6.40 3.80 13.83
C LYS A 66 6.58 4.94 12.82
N GLY A 67 5.63 5.10 11.89
CA GLY A 67 5.65 6.18 10.89
C GLY A 67 5.49 7.56 11.53
N HIS A 68 4.46 7.73 12.36
CA HIS A 68 4.15 9.01 13.00
C HIS A 68 5.32 9.55 13.85
N HIS A 69 5.97 8.68 14.63
CA HIS A 69 7.13 9.08 15.42
C HIS A 69 8.29 9.58 14.54
N THR A 70 8.52 8.92 13.40
CA THR A 70 9.58 9.29 12.46
C THR A 70 9.31 10.66 11.82
N THR A 71 8.08 10.92 11.39
CA THR A 71 7.66 12.22 10.85
C THR A 71 7.87 13.34 11.86
N VAL A 72 7.43 13.16 13.11
CA VAL A 72 7.60 14.17 14.17
C VAL A 72 9.08 14.45 14.45
N VAL A 73 9.93 13.43 14.47
CA VAL A 73 11.38 13.59 14.65
C VAL A 73 11.99 14.40 13.50
N LEU A 74 11.63 14.11 12.25
CA LEU A 74 12.15 14.84 11.09
C LEU A 74 11.70 16.31 11.08
N TYR A 75 10.46 16.61 11.46
CA TYR A 75 10.00 17.99 11.63
C TYR A 75 10.79 18.73 12.71
N ARG A 76 11.10 18.08 13.85
CA ARG A 76 11.93 18.67 14.92
C ARG A 76 13.35 18.94 14.45
N ILE A 77 13.96 18.01 13.71
CA ILE A 77 15.29 18.20 13.12
C ILE A 77 15.26 19.40 12.15
N THR A 78 14.29 19.41 11.23
CA THR A 78 14.11 20.50 10.25
C THR A 78 13.97 21.86 10.93
N ALA A 79 13.09 21.97 11.94
CA ALA A 79 12.89 23.20 12.70
C ALA A 79 14.15 23.63 13.46
N GLY A 80 14.86 22.68 14.08
CA GLY A 80 16.13 22.95 14.77
C GLY A 80 17.21 23.46 13.82
N THR A 81 17.37 22.82 12.65
CA THR A 81 18.35 23.26 11.64
C THR A 81 18.00 24.62 11.04
N LEU A 82 16.71 24.92 10.85
CA LEU A 82 16.27 26.23 10.40
C LEU A 82 16.54 27.31 11.44
N ALA A 83 16.33 27.02 12.73
CA ALA A 83 16.64 27.96 13.81
C ALA A 83 18.16 28.26 13.88
N VAL A 84 19.01 27.25 13.71
CA VAL A 84 20.47 27.45 13.61
C VAL A 84 20.84 28.28 12.38
N LEU A 85 20.23 28.01 11.22
CA LEU A 85 20.47 28.80 10.01
C LEU A 85 20.09 30.27 10.22
N LEU A 86 18.92 30.54 10.81
CA LEU A 86 18.47 31.90 11.11
C LEU A 86 19.39 32.60 12.12
N LEU A 87 19.92 31.87 13.11
CA LEU A 87 20.90 32.40 14.05
C LEU A 87 22.22 32.76 13.36
N LEU A 88 22.72 31.91 12.45
CA LEU A 88 23.93 32.18 11.67
C LEU A 88 23.77 33.44 10.80
N VAL A 89 22.62 33.57 10.12
CA VAL A 89 22.29 34.76 9.32
C VAL A 89 22.20 36.00 10.20
N ALA A 90 21.59 35.91 11.38
CA ALA A 90 21.50 37.03 12.32
C ALA A 90 22.88 37.46 12.84
N LEU A 91 23.79 36.50 13.12
CA LEU A 91 25.16 36.78 13.54
C LEU A 91 25.96 37.48 12.45
N ASP A 92 25.83 37.05 11.19
CA ASP A 92 26.53 37.65 10.04
C ASP A 92 25.99 39.04 9.69
N LEU A 93 24.67 39.26 9.87
CA LEU A 93 24.06 40.59 9.76
C LEU A 93 24.48 41.54 10.90
N TYR A 94 24.87 41.00 12.07
CA TYR A 94 25.34 41.77 13.22
C TYR A 94 26.88 41.98 13.21
N ALA A 95 27.61 41.16 12.45
CA ALA A 95 29.06 41.22 12.26
C ALA A 95 29.63 42.58 11.78
N PRO A 96 28.95 43.45 10.99
CA PRO A 96 29.52 44.76 10.65
C PRO A 96 29.65 45.72 11.85
N PHE A 97 29.10 45.39 13.03
CA PHE A 97 29.15 46.24 14.23
C PHE A 97 30.15 45.77 15.30
N ALA A 98 30.75 44.60 15.14
CA ALA A 98 31.78 44.06 16.02
C ALA A 98 32.83 43.39 15.12
N ASP A 99 34.12 43.72 15.22
CA ASP A 99 35.23 43.22 14.38
C ASP A 99 35.41 41.68 14.37
N ALA A 100 34.38 40.93 13.98
CA ALA A 100 34.21 39.55 14.37
C ALA A 100 33.62 38.68 13.25
N ILE A 101 34.41 37.64 12.94
CA ILE A 101 34.01 36.33 12.39
C ILE A 101 33.22 36.39 11.08
N THR A 102 33.95 36.34 9.97
CA THR A 102 33.39 36.02 8.64
C THR A 102 33.05 34.53 8.59
N ILE A 103 31.77 34.19 8.49
CA ILE A 103 31.32 32.81 8.34
C ILE A 103 31.55 32.38 6.87
N PRO A 104 32.26 31.26 6.61
CA PRO A 104 32.48 30.81 5.24
C PRO A 104 31.17 30.48 4.52
N GLN A 105 31.06 30.85 3.24
CA GLN A 105 29.84 30.67 2.43
C GLN A 105 29.35 29.21 2.37
N PHE A 106 30.26 28.24 2.39
CA PHE A 106 29.90 26.82 2.35
C PHE A 106 29.07 26.38 3.58
N VAL A 107 29.21 27.08 4.72
CA VAL A 107 28.44 26.79 5.94
C VAL A 107 26.96 27.05 5.69
N TYR A 108 26.60 28.13 4.99
CA TYR A 108 25.22 28.42 4.62
C TYR A 108 24.65 27.40 3.65
N VAL A 109 25.47 26.94 2.69
CA VAL A 109 25.03 25.92 1.72
C VAL A 109 24.73 24.60 2.44
N VAL A 110 25.62 24.14 3.32
CA VAL A 110 25.40 22.90 4.09
C VAL A 110 24.23 23.06 5.06
N ALA A 111 24.17 24.17 5.80
CA ALA A 111 23.10 24.45 6.76
C ALA A 111 21.74 24.65 6.08
N GLY A 112 21.69 25.07 4.81
CA GLY A 112 20.45 25.17 4.03
C GLY A 112 20.03 23.85 3.39
N LEU A 113 20.97 22.99 3.00
CA LEU A 113 20.68 21.70 2.37
C LEU A 113 20.05 20.70 3.35
N ILE A 114 20.48 20.70 4.62
CA ILE A 114 19.93 19.83 5.66
C ILE A 114 18.42 20.05 5.86
N PRO A 115 17.91 21.27 6.18
CA PRO A 115 16.48 21.49 6.35
C PRO A 115 15.69 21.22 5.08
N PHE A 116 16.27 21.47 3.90
CA PHE A 116 15.62 21.18 2.62
C PHE A 116 15.42 19.68 2.40
N THR A 117 16.48 18.88 2.58
CA THR A 117 16.40 17.41 2.44
C THR A 117 15.52 16.80 3.53
N THR A 118 15.64 17.25 4.78
CA THR A 118 14.78 16.75 5.87
C THR A 118 13.32 17.14 5.66
N PHE A 119 13.03 18.33 5.12
CA PHE A 119 11.66 18.74 4.78
C PHE A 119 11.06 17.87 3.66
N ILE A 120 11.81 17.59 2.58
CA ILE A 120 11.35 16.68 1.52
C ILE A 120 11.04 15.30 2.10
N THR A 121 11.95 14.72 2.89
CA THR A 121 11.69 13.42 3.53
C THR A 121 10.49 13.48 4.49
N ALA A 122 10.32 14.56 5.24
CA ALA A 122 9.17 14.73 6.13
C ALA A 122 7.85 14.80 5.35
N LEU A 123 7.83 15.43 4.17
CA LEU A 123 6.67 15.43 3.28
C LEU A 123 6.35 14.02 2.77
N ASP A 124 7.36 13.24 2.38
CA ASP A 124 7.16 11.83 1.97
C ASP A 124 6.54 11.01 3.12
N TYR A 125 7.09 11.14 4.34
CA TYR A 125 6.54 10.46 5.51
C TYR A 125 5.14 10.96 5.89
N ALA A 126 4.84 12.25 5.73
CA ALA A 126 3.51 12.81 5.98
C ALA A 126 2.49 12.31 4.95
N TYR A 127 2.90 12.18 3.68
CA TYR A 127 2.09 11.59 2.63
C TYR A 127 1.77 10.12 2.94
N ASP A 128 2.79 9.34 3.33
CA ASP A 128 2.62 7.96 3.76
C ASP A 128 1.71 7.83 5.00
N ASP A 129 1.86 8.71 5.98
CA ASP A 129 1.00 8.73 7.18
C ASP A 129 -0.45 9.07 6.82
N HIS A 130 -0.66 9.99 5.88
CA HIS A 130 -1.99 10.31 5.36
C HIS A 130 -2.59 9.11 4.61
N LEU A 131 -1.83 8.41 3.77
CA LEU A 131 -2.29 7.18 3.14
C LEU A 131 -2.66 6.11 4.18
N ARG A 132 -1.80 5.91 5.18
CA ARG A 132 -2.04 4.97 6.29
C ARG A 132 -3.22 5.36 7.16
N SER A 133 -3.58 6.64 7.22
CA SER A 133 -4.77 7.08 7.94
C SER A 133 -6.08 6.55 7.36
N SER A 134 -6.06 6.18 6.08
CA SER A 134 -7.19 5.54 5.40
C SER A 134 -7.29 4.04 5.69
N MET A 135 -6.30 3.43 6.34
CA MET A 135 -6.36 2.02 6.70
C MET A 135 -7.45 1.78 7.76
N PRO A 136 -8.11 0.62 7.73
CA PRO A 136 -9.00 0.22 8.81
C PRO A 136 -8.29 0.27 10.17
N GLN A 137 -8.98 0.73 11.20
CA GLN A 137 -8.38 0.91 12.54
C GLN A 137 -8.47 -0.34 13.40
N VAL A 138 -9.39 -1.25 13.08
CA VAL A 138 -9.63 -2.46 13.86
C VAL A 138 -8.62 -3.54 13.44
N PRO A 139 -8.03 -4.32 14.37
CA PRO A 139 -7.27 -5.51 14.02
C PRO A 139 -8.15 -6.57 13.36
N GLY A 140 -7.61 -7.30 12.39
CA GLY A 140 -8.36 -8.30 11.64
C GLY A 140 -7.46 -9.37 11.05
N TYR A 141 -7.81 -9.83 9.86
CA TYR A 141 -7.08 -10.89 9.17
C TYR A 141 -6.64 -10.45 7.78
N ALA A 142 -5.56 -11.07 7.33
CA ALA A 142 -5.01 -10.83 6.02
C ALA A 142 -4.67 -12.13 5.28
N ILE A 143 -4.89 -12.12 3.97
CA ILE A 143 -4.42 -13.14 3.03
C ILE A 143 -3.54 -12.45 1.99
N THR A 144 -2.33 -12.98 1.74
CA THR A 144 -1.46 -12.46 0.68
C THR A 144 -1.60 -13.28 -0.61
N GLY A 145 -1.27 -12.70 -1.76
CA GLY A 145 -1.22 -13.44 -3.03
C GLY A 145 -0.28 -14.65 -2.96
N ARG A 146 0.83 -14.51 -2.22
CA ARG A 146 1.80 -15.60 -1.99
C ARG A 146 1.22 -16.75 -1.16
N ASP A 147 0.38 -16.46 -0.17
CA ASP A 147 -0.29 -17.50 0.61
C ASP A 147 -1.28 -18.29 -0.24
N ILE A 148 -1.99 -17.61 -1.14
CA ILE A 148 -2.89 -18.25 -2.12
C ILE A 148 -2.09 -19.15 -3.06
N GLN A 149 -1.00 -18.64 -3.66
CA GLN A 149 -0.14 -19.43 -4.55
C GLN A 149 0.42 -20.68 -3.86
N ARG A 150 0.91 -20.53 -2.62
CA ARG A 150 1.41 -21.67 -1.82
C ARG A 150 0.34 -22.71 -1.54
N ALA A 151 -0.87 -22.28 -1.18
CA ALA A 151 -1.98 -23.18 -0.87
C ALA A 151 -2.42 -24.05 -2.06
N TYR A 152 -2.19 -23.56 -3.29
CA TYR A 152 -2.55 -24.23 -4.54
C TYR A 152 -1.36 -24.77 -5.33
N ALA A 153 -0.15 -24.69 -4.76
CA ALA A 153 1.06 -25.22 -5.39
C ALA A 153 0.89 -26.71 -5.72
N GLY A 154 1.16 -27.08 -6.97
CA GLY A 154 0.99 -28.45 -7.47
C GLY A 154 -0.45 -28.87 -7.80
N ARG A 155 -1.46 -28.05 -7.50
CA ARG A 155 -2.87 -28.29 -7.90
C ARG A 155 -3.28 -27.44 -9.10
N ILE A 156 -2.90 -26.17 -9.07
CA ILE A 156 -3.19 -25.20 -10.12
C ILE A 156 -1.88 -24.47 -10.39
N ALA A 157 -1.49 -24.36 -11.67
CA ALA A 157 -0.29 -23.63 -12.08
C ALA A 157 -0.54 -22.11 -12.00
N ILE A 158 -0.65 -21.57 -10.79
CA ILE A 158 -0.87 -20.14 -10.56
C ILE A 158 0.49 -19.45 -10.49
N SER A 159 0.92 -18.87 -11.60
CA SER A 159 2.13 -18.04 -11.65
C SER A 159 1.86 -16.61 -11.20
N ARG A 160 0.65 -16.09 -11.47
CA ARG A 160 0.29 -14.72 -11.12
C ARG A 160 -1.14 -14.61 -10.62
N LEU A 161 -1.36 -13.74 -9.63
CA LEU A 161 -2.67 -13.36 -9.11
C LEU A 161 -2.79 -11.84 -9.05
N ALA A 162 -3.86 -11.32 -9.62
CA ALA A 162 -4.12 -9.90 -9.74
C ALA A 162 -5.58 -9.56 -9.42
N LEU A 163 -5.78 -8.30 -9.03
CA LEU A 163 -7.06 -7.68 -8.77
C LEU A 163 -7.75 -7.23 -10.06
N SER A 164 -6.99 -7.05 -11.15
CA SER A 164 -7.50 -6.67 -12.48
C SER A 164 -6.60 -7.23 -13.58
N THR A 165 -6.99 -7.08 -14.84
CA THR A 165 -6.06 -7.23 -15.97
C THR A 165 -4.90 -6.22 -15.87
N PRO A 166 -3.72 -6.53 -16.42
CA PRO A 166 -2.57 -5.62 -16.42
C PRO A 166 -2.92 -4.26 -17.04
N ILE A 167 -2.41 -3.19 -16.44
CA ILE A 167 -2.53 -1.84 -16.99
C ILE A 167 -1.20 -1.50 -17.65
N ILE A 168 -1.23 -1.17 -18.93
CA ILE A 168 -0.05 -0.81 -19.69
C ILE A 168 -0.11 0.68 -20.02
N ARG A 169 0.91 1.41 -19.58
CA ARG A 169 1.06 2.86 -19.80
C ARG A 169 2.30 3.13 -20.65
N HIS A 170 2.33 4.29 -21.29
CA HIS A 170 3.55 4.83 -21.85
C HIS A 170 4.33 5.54 -20.74
N ASP A 171 5.62 5.25 -20.62
CA ASP A 171 6.51 5.95 -19.70
C ASP A 171 6.92 7.30 -20.32
N PRO A 172 6.51 8.45 -19.74
CA PRO A 172 6.85 9.78 -20.26
C PRO A 172 8.21 10.33 -19.83
N PHE A 173 8.92 9.68 -18.90
CA PHE A 173 10.03 10.31 -18.19
C PHE A 173 11.39 9.65 -18.42
N GLU A 174 11.44 8.51 -19.13
CA GLU A 174 12.68 7.79 -19.40
C GLU A 174 12.96 7.59 -20.89
N GLY A 175 13.68 8.55 -21.48
CA GLY A 175 14.38 8.39 -22.76
C GLY A 175 14.61 9.70 -23.51
N ASP A 176 15.86 9.94 -23.92
CA ASP A 176 16.16 10.79 -25.07
C ASP A 176 15.75 10.04 -26.36
N ASP A 177 15.11 10.77 -27.28
CA ASP A 177 14.69 10.35 -28.62
C ASP A 177 13.51 9.37 -28.78
N LEU A 178 12.99 9.34 -30.02
CA LEU A 178 11.84 8.64 -30.65
C LEU A 178 11.42 7.24 -30.10
N HIS A 179 12.24 6.62 -29.25
CA HIS A 179 11.94 5.39 -28.52
C HIS A 179 10.83 5.54 -27.46
N TYR A 180 10.44 6.76 -27.09
CA TYR A 180 9.28 7.06 -26.24
C TYR A 180 7.99 6.32 -26.68
N PHE A 181 7.73 6.21 -27.99
CA PHE A 181 6.53 5.54 -28.51
C PHE A 181 6.53 4.00 -28.30
N PHE A 182 7.68 3.42 -27.97
CA PHE A 182 7.86 1.97 -27.89
C PHE A 182 8.13 1.46 -26.48
N ARG A 183 8.33 2.36 -25.50
CA ARG A 183 8.46 1.96 -24.10
C ARG A 183 7.10 1.91 -23.43
N PHE A 184 6.86 0.80 -22.76
CA PHE A 184 5.63 0.52 -22.04
C PHE A 184 5.99 0.16 -20.60
N GLU A 185 5.31 0.80 -19.67
CA GLU A 185 5.27 0.41 -18.27
C GLU A 185 4.06 -0.51 -18.07
N VAL A 186 4.31 -1.73 -17.60
CA VAL A 186 3.23 -2.60 -17.11
C VAL A 186 3.09 -2.33 -15.63
N LEU A 187 1.90 -1.93 -15.21
CA LEU A 187 1.54 -1.78 -13.81
C LEU A 187 0.80 -3.05 -13.37
N PRO A 188 1.47 -3.93 -12.60
CA PRO A 188 0.81 -5.00 -11.89
C PRO A 188 -0.31 -4.45 -11.01
N ASN A 189 -1.50 -5.03 -11.10
CA ASN A 189 -2.46 -4.93 -10.02
C ASN A 189 -2.43 -6.22 -9.21
N ASP A 190 -1.23 -6.67 -8.85
CA ASP A 190 -1.02 -7.92 -8.14
C ASP A 190 -1.56 -7.85 -6.71
N ILE A 191 -1.89 -9.01 -6.16
CA ILE A 191 -2.44 -9.12 -4.80
C ILE A 191 -1.30 -9.01 -3.79
N GLY A 192 -1.08 -7.81 -3.26
CA GLY A 192 -0.22 -7.61 -2.09
C GLY A 192 -0.80 -8.27 -0.85
N ARG A 193 -1.84 -7.65 -0.28
CA ARG A 193 -2.55 -8.15 0.90
C ARG A 193 -4.03 -7.84 0.82
N LEU A 194 -4.89 -8.81 1.12
CA LEU A 194 -6.34 -8.63 1.26
C LEU A 194 -6.69 -8.62 2.74
N TYR A 195 -7.23 -7.51 3.23
CA TYR A 195 -7.56 -7.32 4.65
C TYR A 195 -9.06 -7.39 4.89
N PHE A 196 -9.49 -8.10 5.95
CA PHE A 196 -10.90 -8.29 6.27
C PHE A 196 -11.12 -8.59 7.75
N LEU A 197 -12.37 -8.41 8.21
CA LEU A 197 -12.81 -8.93 9.49
C LEU A 197 -13.46 -10.31 9.29
N PRO A 198 -13.21 -11.27 10.19
CA PRO A 198 -13.73 -12.62 10.03
C PRO A 198 -15.25 -12.62 10.27
N THR A 199 -16.00 -13.22 9.36
CA THR A 199 -17.46 -13.33 9.46
C THR A 199 -17.91 -14.79 9.39
N ALA A 200 -19.14 -15.05 9.84
CA ALA A 200 -19.77 -16.37 9.71
C ALA A 200 -20.45 -16.59 8.34
N GLN A 201 -20.31 -15.65 7.40
CA GLN A 201 -20.89 -15.75 6.06
C GLN A 201 -19.78 -15.99 5.03
N VAL A 202 -20.12 -16.65 3.92
CA VAL A 202 -19.17 -16.83 2.82
C VAL A 202 -19.21 -15.58 1.95
N HIS A 203 -18.09 -14.87 1.90
CA HIS A 203 -17.90 -13.74 0.99
C HIS A 203 -17.17 -14.20 -0.27
N SER A 204 -17.52 -13.63 -1.42
CA SER A 204 -16.95 -14.00 -2.72
C SER A 204 -16.45 -12.77 -3.46
N TYR A 205 -15.23 -12.84 -3.95
CA TYR A 205 -14.53 -11.76 -4.66
C TYR A 205 -13.96 -12.28 -5.97
N THR A 206 -14.08 -11.48 -7.03
CA THR A 206 -13.49 -11.78 -8.33
C THR A 206 -12.03 -11.37 -8.34
N LEU A 207 -11.17 -12.33 -8.64
CA LEU A 207 -9.74 -12.14 -8.88
C LEU A 207 -9.40 -12.61 -10.29
N TYR A 208 -8.17 -12.35 -10.71
CA TYR A 208 -7.65 -12.80 -11.99
C TYR A 208 -6.35 -13.55 -11.78
N TRP A 209 -6.16 -14.62 -12.53
CA TRP A 209 -4.97 -15.46 -12.44
C TRP A 209 -4.39 -15.76 -13.82
N SER A 210 -3.11 -16.09 -13.86
CA SER A 210 -2.43 -16.56 -15.07
C SER A 210 -1.43 -17.67 -14.74
N GLU A 211 -1.28 -18.59 -15.69
CA GLU A 211 -0.24 -19.63 -15.70
C GLU A 211 1.14 -19.06 -16.05
N ARG A 212 1.18 -17.85 -16.61
CA ARG A 212 2.40 -17.19 -17.07
C ARG A 212 2.77 -16.06 -16.11
N SER A 213 4.04 -15.99 -15.73
CA SER A 213 4.60 -14.78 -15.13
C SER A 213 5.14 -13.89 -16.26
N TYR A 214 5.02 -12.58 -16.09
CA TYR A 214 5.63 -11.58 -16.97
C TYR A 214 6.98 -11.09 -16.42
N ASP A 215 7.46 -11.69 -15.33
CA ASP A 215 8.66 -11.26 -14.62
C ASP A 215 9.95 -11.81 -15.26
N ASP A 216 9.81 -12.63 -16.32
CA ASP A 216 10.92 -13.31 -16.96
C ASP A 216 11.94 -12.30 -17.49
N VAL A 217 13.20 -12.52 -17.11
CA VAL A 217 14.27 -11.51 -17.18
C VAL A 217 14.59 -11.10 -18.62
N GLU A 218 14.33 -11.97 -19.60
CA GLU A 218 14.46 -11.63 -21.03
C GLU A 218 13.40 -10.64 -21.50
N LEU A 219 12.16 -10.71 -21.01
CA LEU A 219 11.14 -9.70 -21.28
C LEU A 219 11.51 -8.36 -20.64
N ARG A 220 12.04 -8.45 -19.41
CA ARG A 220 12.53 -7.33 -18.59
C ARG A 220 13.70 -6.61 -19.24
N LYS A 221 14.56 -7.32 -19.99
CA LYS A 221 15.76 -6.77 -20.64
C LYS A 221 15.56 -6.39 -22.10
N ARG A 222 14.75 -7.12 -22.88
CA ARG A 222 14.59 -6.91 -24.34
C ARG A 222 13.42 -6.00 -24.71
N THR A 223 12.39 -5.88 -23.84
CA THR A 223 11.06 -5.43 -24.28
C THR A 223 10.57 -4.18 -23.56
N MET A 224 10.91 -4.04 -22.28
CA MET A 224 10.39 -3.00 -21.40
C MET A 224 11.59 -2.30 -20.75
N GLY A 225 12.12 -1.29 -21.44
CA GLY A 225 13.16 -0.42 -20.87
C GLY A 225 12.72 0.02 -19.48
N ALA A 226 13.54 -0.32 -18.48
CA ALA A 226 13.35 -0.02 -17.06
C ALA A 226 11.88 -0.03 -16.62
N TYR A 227 11.34 -1.24 -16.46
CA TYR A 227 10.15 -1.45 -15.67
C TYR A 227 10.32 -0.81 -14.29
N CYS A 228 9.62 0.31 -14.05
CA CYS A 228 9.50 0.88 -12.73
C CYS A 228 8.34 0.18 -12.05
N GLU A 229 8.63 -0.65 -11.05
CA GLU A 229 7.60 -1.26 -10.19
C GLU A 229 7.04 -0.21 -9.20
N ARG A 230 6.83 1.02 -9.68
CA ARG A 230 6.41 2.16 -8.87
C ARG A 230 4.92 2.42 -9.07
N GLY A 231 4.13 1.52 -8.50
CA GLY A 231 2.84 1.90 -7.96
C GLY A 231 1.63 1.17 -8.51
N TYR A 232 0.52 1.43 -7.83
CA TYR A 232 -0.80 0.92 -8.13
C TYR A 232 -1.45 1.70 -9.27
N GLY A 233 -1.74 1.04 -10.39
CA GLY A 233 -2.57 1.61 -11.44
C GLY A 233 -4.05 1.46 -11.08
N LYS A 234 -4.76 2.53 -10.73
CA LYS A 234 -6.23 2.43 -10.53
C LYS A 234 -6.88 1.85 -11.80
N PRO A 235 -7.52 0.67 -11.74
CA PRO A 235 -8.14 0.06 -12.90
C PRO A 235 -9.40 0.83 -13.26
N SER A 236 -9.28 1.67 -14.29
CA SER A 236 -10.41 2.35 -14.92
C SER A 236 -10.68 1.74 -16.28
N MET A 237 -11.95 1.74 -16.72
CA MET A 237 -12.31 1.22 -18.04
C MET A 237 -11.49 1.88 -19.17
N ARG A 238 -11.19 3.17 -19.04
CA ARG A 238 -10.34 3.90 -19.99
C ARG A 238 -8.91 3.34 -20.02
N ALA A 239 -8.29 3.16 -18.85
CA ALA A 239 -6.93 2.63 -18.75
C ALA A 239 -6.84 1.17 -19.22
N LEU A 240 -7.83 0.34 -18.89
CA LEU A 240 -7.89 -1.04 -19.35
C LEU A 240 -8.07 -1.11 -20.87
N SER A 241 -8.99 -0.32 -21.43
CA SER A 241 -9.24 -0.26 -22.87
C SER A 241 -8.01 0.22 -23.65
N SER A 242 -7.28 1.22 -23.15
CA SER A 242 -6.01 1.63 -23.79
C SER A 242 -4.94 0.53 -23.73
N SER A 243 -4.93 -0.24 -22.64
CA SER A 243 -3.97 -1.35 -22.44
C SER A 243 -4.18 -2.50 -23.42
N VAL A 244 -5.41 -2.74 -23.90
CA VAL A 244 -5.71 -3.83 -24.87
C VAL A 244 -4.86 -3.72 -26.12
N LYS A 245 -4.72 -2.52 -26.68
CA LYS A 245 -3.91 -2.30 -27.89
C LYS A 245 -2.44 -2.63 -27.64
N ALA A 246 -1.92 -2.27 -26.46
CA ALA A 246 -0.54 -2.57 -26.07
C ALA A 246 -0.35 -4.07 -25.83
N MET A 247 -1.26 -4.74 -25.11
CA MET A 247 -1.22 -6.19 -24.90
C MET A 247 -1.20 -6.95 -26.23
N ARG A 248 -2.07 -6.59 -27.18
CA ARG A 248 -2.09 -7.22 -28.51
C ARG A 248 -0.80 -6.97 -29.30
N ARG A 249 -0.19 -5.79 -29.18
CA ARG A 249 1.11 -5.49 -29.81
C ARG A 249 2.22 -6.33 -29.19
N LEU A 250 2.25 -6.44 -27.86
CA LEU A 250 3.24 -7.24 -27.15
C LEU A 250 3.11 -8.73 -27.47
N ALA A 251 1.87 -9.24 -27.53
CA ALA A 251 1.59 -10.60 -27.96
C ALA A 251 2.09 -10.87 -29.38
N ARG A 252 1.82 -9.97 -30.34
CA ARG A 252 2.27 -10.16 -31.74
C ARG A 252 3.78 -10.05 -31.91
N ARG A 253 4.41 -9.12 -31.21
CA ARG A 253 5.83 -8.77 -31.43
C ARG A 253 6.79 -9.64 -30.64
N PHE A 254 6.38 -10.10 -29.46
CA PHE A 254 7.24 -10.77 -28.49
C PHE A 254 6.68 -12.11 -28.00
N ASP A 255 5.55 -12.57 -28.57
CA ASP A 255 4.85 -13.80 -28.17
C ASP A 255 4.45 -13.84 -26.68
N VAL A 256 4.14 -12.66 -26.12
CA VAL A 256 3.74 -12.52 -24.72
C VAL A 256 2.23 -12.42 -24.60
N ASP A 257 1.61 -13.49 -24.10
CA ASP A 257 0.19 -13.45 -23.76
C ASP A 257 -0.03 -12.88 -22.36
N MET A 258 -0.54 -11.64 -22.31
CA MET A 258 -0.82 -10.93 -21.05
C MET A 258 -2.23 -11.15 -20.51
N ARG A 259 -3.05 -11.96 -21.19
CA ARG A 259 -4.43 -12.22 -20.77
C ARG A 259 -4.46 -13.03 -19.49
N VAL A 260 -5.46 -12.76 -18.67
CA VAL A 260 -5.68 -13.42 -17.38
C VAL A 260 -7.05 -14.09 -17.36
N ARG A 261 -7.23 -15.12 -16.55
CA ARG A 261 -8.52 -15.81 -16.38
C ARG A 261 -9.19 -15.36 -15.09
N PRO A 262 -10.52 -15.14 -15.06
CA PRO A 262 -11.21 -14.83 -13.82
C PRO A 262 -11.27 -16.05 -12.90
N CYS A 263 -11.19 -15.82 -11.60
CA CYS A 263 -11.45 -16.81 -10.56
C CYS A 263 -12.15 -16.14 -9.37
N THR A 264 -12.72 -16.95 -8.48
CA THR A 264 -13.44 -16.46 -7.31
C THR A 264 -12.69 -16.83 -6.04
N LEU A 265 -12.26 -15.83 -5.27
CA LEU A 265 -11.81 -16.03 -3.90
C LEU A 265 -13.03 -16.06 -2.98
N GLN A 266 -13.22 -17.17 -2.29
CA GLN A 266 -14.22 -17.30 -1.24
C GLN A 266 -13.54 -17.22 0.11
N ILE A 267 -14.13 -16.48 1.04
CA ILE A 267 -13.63 -16.29 2.41
C ILE A 267 -14.73 -16.66 3.40
N TYR A 268 -14.35 -17.40 4.44
CA TYR A 268 -15.23 -17.84 5.52
C TYR A 268 -14.44 -17.87 6.84
N GLY A 269 -14.86 -17.08 7.82
CA GLY A 269 -14.13 -16.94 9.08
C GLY A 269 -12.68 -16.51 8.84
N THR A 270 -11.73 -17.37 9.18
CA THR A 270 -10.27 -17.13 9.01
C THR A 270 -9.66 -17.92 7.85
N ARG A 271 -10.50 -18.49 6.99
CA ARG A 271 -10.08 -19.40 5.94
C ARG A 271 -10.58 -18.91 4.59
N ALA A 272 -9.87 -19.31 3.54
CA ALA A 272 -10.27 -19.00 2.18
C ALA A 272 -10.02 -20.18 1.24
N ARG A 273 -10.67 -20.11 0.09
CA ARG A 273 -10.44 -21.00 -1.04
C ARG A 273 -10.56 -20.24 -2.35
N LEU A 274 -9.80 -20.67 -3.32
CA LEU A 274 -9.90 -20.22 -4.70
C LEU A 274 -10.77 -21.20 -5.49
N VAL A 275 -11.81 -20.69 -6.13
CA VAL A 275 -12.65 -21.41 -7.07
C VAL A 275 -12.24 -20.97 -8.47
N VAL A 276 -11.64 -21.89 -9.22
CA VAL A 276 -11.22 -21.65 -10.60
C VAL A 276 -12.21 -22.35 -11.54
N PRO A 277 -13.00 -21.61 -12.32
CA PRO A 277 -13.89 -22.22 -13.30
C PRO A 277 -13.08 -22.98 -14.36
N PRO A 278 -13.44 -24.22 -14.72
CA PRO A 278 -12.65 -25.04 -15.65
C PRO A 278 -12.55 -24.42 -17.05
N ASN A 279 -13.57 -23.65 -17.46
CA ASN A 279 -13.65 -22.99 -18.77
C ASN A 279 -13.57 -21.46 -18.65
N ALA A 280 -12.84 -20.94 -17.67
CA ALA A 280 -12.68 -19.50 -17.48
C ALA A 280 -12.03 -18.85 -18.72
N PRO A 281 -12.67 -17.87 -19.38
CA PRO A 281 -12.13 -17.24 -20.58
C PRO A 281 -10.86 -16.45 -20.25
N GLN A 282 -9.94 -16.39 -21.21
CA GLN A 282 -8.82 -15.46 -21.14
C GLN A 282 -9.30 -14.04 -21.48
N LEU A 283 -9.11 -13.11 -20.55
CA LEU A 283 -9.60 -11.76 -20.63
C LEU A 283 -8.45 -10.78 -20.93
N GLU A 284 -8.70 -9.89 -21.88
CA GLU A 284 -7.89 -8.68 -22.10
C GLU A 284 -8.38 -7.51 -21.22
N ILE A 285 -9.63 -7.55 -20.76
CA ILE A 285 -10.20 -6.54 -19.86
C ILE A 285 -10.87 -7.26 -18.69
N GLY A 286 -10.39 -6.98 -17.48
CA GLY A 286 -10.95 -7.45 -16.22
C GLY A 286 -10.85 -6.32 -15.21
N MET A 287 -11.99 -5.80 -14.77
CA MET A 287 -12.04 -4.76 -13.75
C MET A 287 -11.82 -5.33 -12.35
N GLN A 288 -11.31 -4.50 -11.46
CA GLN A 288 -11.32 -4.82 -10.03
C GLN A 288 -12.75 -4.96 -9.53
N ASP A 289 -12.99 -6.00 -8.73
CA ASP A 289 -14.26 -6.22 -8.06
C ASP A 289 -14.61 -5.01 -7.18
N ALA A 290 -15.84 -4.52 -7.29
CA ALA A 290 -16.32 -3.33 -6.58
C ALA A 290 -16.32 -3.51 -5.05
N ARG A 291 -16.31 -4.75 -4.56
CA ARG A 291 -16.23 -5.11 -3.13
C ARG A 291 -14.80 -5.04 -2.59
N LEU A 292 -13.81 -4.82 -3.45
CA LEU A 292 -12.42 -4.58 -3.07
C LEU A 292 -12.19 -3.08 -2.95
N GLY A 293 -11.78 -2.65 -1.77
CA GLY A 293 -11.41 -1.26 -1.53
C GLY A 293 -10.15 -0.85 -2.28
N ARG A 294 -9.89 0.45 -2.25
CA ARG A 294 -8.65 1.03 -2.78
C ARG A 294 -7.44 0.40 -2.08
N GLN A 295 -6.37 0.16 -2.83
CA GLN A 295 -5.11 -0.27 -2.25
C GLN A 295 -4.50 0.86 -1.41
N ILE A 296 -4.10 0.52 -0.18
CA ILE A 296 -3.47 1.39 0.81
C ILE A 296 -2.23 0.66 1.31
N ASP A 297 -1.03 1.16 1.00
CA ASP A 297 0.26 0.56 1.39
C ASP A 297 0.32 -0.96 1.08
N GLY A 298 0.02 -1.32 -0.17
CA GLY A 298 -0.01 -2.72 -0.62
C GLY A 298 -1.19 -3.55 -0.11
N THR A 299 -2.09 -2.98 0.70
CA THR A 299 -3.21 -3.67 1.35
C THR A 299 -4.56 -3.20 0.79
N ASN A 300 -5.40 -4.13 0.37
CA ASN A 300 -6.75 -3.89 -0.13
C ASN A 300 -7.78 -4.37 0.91
N PRO A 301 -8.59 -3.47 1.50
CA PRO A 301 -9.65 -3.88 2.41
C PRO A 301 -10.82 -4.49 1.65
N LEU A 302 -11.44 -5.54 2.20
CA LEU A 302 -12.63 -6.18 1.65
C LEU A 302 -13.88 -5.52 2.23
N LEU A 303 -14.56 -4.70 1.42
CA LEU A 303 -15.59 -3.76 1.90
C LEU A 303 -16.76 -4.44 2.60
N ASP A 304 -17.17 -5.61 2.12
CA ASP A 304 -18.35 -6.35 2.62
C ASP A 304 -18.10 -7.07 3.96
N THR A 305 -16.93 -6.91 4.57
CA THR A 305 -16.58 -7.53 5.86
C THR A 305 -16.57 -6.53 7.02
N PHE A 306 -16.97 -5.28 6.78
CA PHE A 306 -17.00 -4.19 7.77
C PHE A 306 -18.42 -3.71 8.06
#